data_AF-A0A351F0X5-F1
#
_entry.id   AF-A0A351F0X5-F1
#
_cell.length_a   1.000
_cell.length_b   1.000
_cell.length_c   1.000
_cell.angle_alpha   90.00
_cell.angle_beta   90.00
_cell.angle_gamma   90.00
#
_symmetry.space_group_name_H-M   'P 1'
#
loop_
_entity.id
_entity.type
_entity.pdbx_description
1 polymer ?
#
loop_
_entity_poly.entity_id
_entity_poly.type
_entity_poly.pdbx_seq_one_letter_code
_entity_poly.pdbx_strand_id
1 'polypeptide(L)'
;MFKKNRIHWKIVNLSKTAATVVLIILIHLLFSFGLEAQGFLKVRQIVIEGNHYTRDHIIFKELDFRSGDTLFLDKLYNRLDLNRKRVLNTGLFNHVEINVTDWDVEKMEATIVIKGIENWFYYPVPILELGDRSVNEWIYQHGAALNRLNIGISFMHINLTGNADKLKLTFHRGFTQKYELDYYFPYLDGKHTLGAFFNTLYVTHNNLEYITRENQLVF
;
A
#
# COMPACT_ATOMS: atom_id res chain seq x y z
N MET A 1 51.37 39.48 -58.39
CA MET A 1 50.56 39.69 -57.16
C MET A 1 49.50 38.59 -56.86
N PHE A 2 49.25 37.62 -57.75
CA PHE A 2 48.12 36.67 -57.62
C PHE A 2 48.38 35.32 -56.92
N LYS A 3 49.63 34.95 -56.61
CA LYS A 3 49.95 33.64 -55.99
C LYS A 3 49.61 33.56 -54.50
N LYS A 4 49.67 34.68 -53.76
CA LYS A 4 49.47 34.73 -52.29
C LYS A 4 48.01 34.47 -51.88
N ASN A 5 47.03 34.94 -52.68
CA ASN A 5 45.62 34.71 -52.41
C ASN A 5 45.22 33.22 -52.55
N ARG A 6 45.73 32.50 -53.55
CA ARG A 6 45.37 31.07 -53.76
C ARG A 6 45.78 30.18 -52.59
N ILE A 7 46.93 30.46 -51.98
CA ILE A 7 47.46 29.70 -50.84
C ILE A 7 46.62 30.02 -49.58
N HIS A 8 46.27 31.29 -49.38
CA HIS A 8 45.43 31.71 -48.26
C HIS A 8 44.03 31.08 -48.30
N TRP A 9 43.38 31.05 -49.47
CA TRP A 9 42.08 30.38 -49.64
C TRP A 9 42.13 28.86 -49.41
N LYS A 10 43.23 28.19 -49.81
CA LYS A 10 43.44 26.76 -49.52
C LYS A 10 43.62 26.50 -48.02
N ILE A 11 44.42 27.31 -47.32
CA ILE A 11 44.65 27.17 -45.87
C ILE A 11 43.35 27.39 -45.07
N VAL A 12 42.55 28.38 -45.45
CA VAL A 12 41.26 28.68 -44.79
C VAL A 12 40.22 27.56 -45.04
N ASN A 13 40.19 26.95 -46.22
CA ASN A 13 39.32 25.79 -46.45
C ASN A 13 39.81 24.53 -45.70
N LEU A 14 41.12 24.29 -45.65
CA LEU A 14 41.72 23.20 -44.88
C LEU A 14 41.44 23.31 -43.38
N SER A 15 41.48 24.52 -42.80
CA SER A 15 41.15 24.72 -41.38
C SER A 15 39.66 24.54 -41.08
N LYS A 16 38.77 24.95 -41.99
CA LYS A 16 37.32 24.72 -41.89
C LYS A 16 36.96 23.23 -42.00
N THR A 17 37.62 22.48 -42.90
CA THR A 17 37.45 21.03 -43.01
C THR A 17 37.99 20.29 -41.78
N ALA A 18 39.13 20.73 -41.24
CA ALA A 18 39.66 20.14 -40.00
C ALA A 18 38.73 20.39 -38.81
N ALA A 19 38.21 21.61 -38.67
CA ALA A 19 37.27 21.96 -37.60
C ALA A 19 35.95 21.19 -37.69
N THR A 20 35.42 20.98 -38.89
CA THR A 20 34.20 20.17 -39.10
C THR A 20 34.43 18.70 -38.79
N VAL A 21 35.58 18.12 -39.16
CA VAL A 21 35.94 16.74 -38.81
C VAL A 21 36.09 16.58 -37.29
N VAL A 22 36.76 17.52 -36.61
CA VAL A 22 36.89 17.50 -35.14
C VAL A 22 35.53 17.61 -34.45
N LEU A 23 34.62 18.45 -34.96
CA LEU A 23 33.26 18.59 -34.43
C LEU A 23 32.46 17.29 -34.58
N ILE A 24 32.56 16.61 -35.73
CA ILE A 24 31.89 15.32 -35.97
C ILE A 24 32.43 14.25 -35.00
N ILE A 25 33.75 14.21 -34.79
CA ILE A 25 34.40 13.30 -33.84
C ILE A 25 33.93 13.59 -32.40
N LEU A 26 33.84 14.85 -32.00
CA LEU A 26 33.33 15.27 -30.69
C LEU A 26 31.87 14.86 -30.48
N ILE A 27 31.03 15.02 -31.52
CA ILE A 27 29.63 14.57 -31.49
C ILE A 27 29.55 13.05 -31.36
N HIS A 28 30.38 12.29 -32.07
CA HIS A 28 30.42 10.82 -31.96
C HIS A 28 30.92 10.35 -30.58
N LEU A 29 31.92 11.02 -30.02
CA LEU A 29 32.40 10.76 -28.67
C LEU A 29 31.30 11.03 -27.64
N LEU A 30 30.60 12.17 -27.74
CA LEU A 30 29.49 12.52 -26.83
C LEU A 30 28.30 11.54 -26.95
N PHE A 31 28.05 11.00 -28.14
CA PHE A 31 26.98 10.01 -28.35
C PHE A 31 27.34 8.62 -27.79
N SER A 32 28.63 8.28 -27.76
CA SER A 32 29.11 6.96 -27.29
C SER A 32 29.07 6.82 -25.76
N PHE A 33 29.08 7.93 -25.01
CA PHE A 33 28.98 7.93 -23.55
C PHE A 33 27.55 7.69 -23.02
N GLY A 34 26.53 7.63 -23.90
CA GLY A 34 25.13 7.49 -23.49
C GLY A 34 24.55 6.07 -23.51
N LEU A 35 25.34 5.06 -23.93
CA LEU A 35 24.86 3.69 -24.12
C LEU A 35 25.59 2.71 -23.20
N GLU A 36 25.39 2.84 -21.89
CA GLU A 36 25.58 1.67 -21.03
C GLU A 36 24.39 0.73 -21.24
N ALA A 37 24.66 -0.50 -21.66
CA ALA A 37 23.65 -1.53 -21.72
C ALA A 37 23.12 -1.79 -20.30
N GLN A 38 21.89 -1.35 -20.03
CA GLN A 38 21.24 -1.63 -18.75
C GLN A 38 21.05 -3.13 -18.61
N GLY A 39 21.78 -3.73 -17.66
CA GLY A 39 21.58 -5.12 -17.30
C GLY A 39 20.14 -5.34 -16.84
N PHE A 40 19.58 -6.51 -17.13
CA PHE A 40 18.22 -6.86 -16.76
C PHE A 40 18.16 -8.24 -16.12
N LEU A 41 17.09 -8.49 -15.39
CA LEU A 41 16.72 -9.77 -14.79
C LEU A 41 15.34 -10.15 -15.30
N LYS A 42 15.18 -11.38 -15.79
CA LYS A 42 13.88 -11.99 -16.08
C LYS A 42 13.38 -12.74 -14.86
N VAL A 43 12.17 -12.45 -14.43
CA VAL A 43 11.52 -13.15 -13.31
C VAL A 43 11.05 -14.51 -13.82
N ARG A 44 11.74 -15.59 -13.46
CA ARG A 44 11.33 -16.95 -13.86
C ARG A 44 10.05 -17.36 -13.15
N GLN A 45 10.04 -17.19 -11.84
CA GLN A 45 8.89 -17.48 -10.99
C GLN A 45 8.95 -16.63 -9.71
N ILE A 46 7.80 -16.50 -9.06
CA ILE A 46 7.68 -15.86 -7.75
C ILE A 46 7.17 -16.92 -6.78
N VAL A 47 7.89 -17.12 -5.68
CA VAL A 47 7.56 -18.07 -4.61
C VAL A 47 7.19 -17.25 -3.37
N ILE A 48 6.09 -17.62 -2.73
CA ILE A 48 5.61 -16.97 -1.51
C ILE A 48 5.73 -17.95 -0.35
N GLU A 49 6.27 -17.47 0.77
CA GLU A 49 6.48 -18.26 1.98
C GLU A 49 5.99 -17.51 3.22
N GLY A 50 5.52 -18.27 4.23
CA GLY A 50 5.15 -17.73 5.54
C GLY A 50 3.74 -17.14 5.64
N ASN A 51 2.97 -17.13 4.55
CA ASN A 51 1.54 -16.82 4.54
C ASN A 51 0.71 -18.09 4.83
N HIS A 52 0.44 -18.37 6.10
CA HIS A 52 -0.29 -19.58 6.49
C HIS A 52 -1.80 -19.44 6.29
N TYR A 53 -2.32 -18.23 6.42
CA TYR A 53 -3.75 -17.97 6.40
C TYR A 53 -4.18 -17.02 5.27
N THR A 54 -3.36 -16.02 4.97
CA THR A 54 -3.52 -15.11 3.83
C THR A 54 -3.25 -15.86 2.54
N ARG A 55 -4.15 -15.77 1.58
CA ARG A 55 -3.99 -16.45 0.29
C ARG A 55 -2.96 -15.75 -0.58
N ASP A 56 -2.15 -16.52 -1.30
CA ASP A 56 -1.07 -16.04 -2.19
C ASP A 56 -1.51 -14.90 -3.13
N HIS A 57 -2.71 -15.01 -3.71
CA HIS A 57 -3.23 -14.01 -4.65
C HIS A 57 -3.36 -12.60 -4.05
N ILE A 58 -3.50 -12.49 -2.72
CA ILE A 58 -3.50 -11.19 -2.01
C ILE A 58 -2.13 -10.54 -2.09
N ILE A 59 -1.05 -11.31 -1.91
CA ILE A 59 0.32 -10.79 -2.04
C ILE A 59 0.63 -10.49 -3.51
N PHE A 60 0.29 -11.40 -4.43
CA PHE A 60 0.50 -11.18 -5.86
C PHE A 60 -0.18 -9.91 -6.38
N LYS A 61 -1.31 -9.51 -5.78
CA LYS A 61 -2.02 -8.28 -6.14
C LYS A 61 -1.20 -7.02 -5.86
N GLU A 62 -0.40 -7.03 -4.79
CA GLU A 62 0.37 -5.86 -4.38
C GLU A 62 1.62 -5.64 -5.24
N LEU A 63 2.05 -6.68 -5.97
CA LEU A 63 3.24 -6.63 -6.81
C LEU A 63 2.98 -5.89 -8.14
N ASP A 64 3.91 -5.03 -8.58
CA ASP A 64 3.93 -4.46 -9.94
C ASP A 64 4.67 -5.32 -10.98
N PHE A 65 5.01 -6.56 -10.65
CA PHE A 65 5.63 -7.49 -11.58
C PHE A 65 5.11 -8.90 -11.35
N ARG A 66 5.23 -9.72 -12.38
CA ARG A 66 4.80 -11.13 -12.43
C ARG A 66 5.92 -12.00 -12.99
N SER A 67 5.76 -13.30 -12.86
CA SER A 67 6.58 -14.28 -13.59
C SER A 67 6.52 -13.99 -15.09
N GLY A 68 7.68 -14.01 -15.75
CA GLY A 68 7.88 -13.63 -17.15
C GLY A 68 8.31 -12.17 -17.35
N ASP A 69 8.14 -11.30 -16.36
CA ASP A 69 8.51 -9.89 -16.50
C ASP A 69 10.02 -9.67 -16.47
N THR A 70 10.45 -8.54 -17.05
CA THR A 70 11.85 -8.10 -17.05
C THR A 70 12.03 -6.90 -16.11
N LEU A 71 12.98 -7.00 -15.20
CA LEU A 71 13.36 -5.97 -14.22
C LEU A 71 14.75 -5.44 -14.56
N PHE A 72 14.91 -4.13 -14.67
CA PHE A 72 16.25 -3.54 -14.88
C PHE A 72 17.07 -3.57 -13.59
N LEU A 73 18.35 -3.97 -13.69
CA LEU A 73 19.23 -4.17 -12.54
C LEU A 73 19.53 -2.87 -11.78
N ASP A 74 19.61 -1.74 -12.48
CA ASP A 74 19.80 -0.41 -11.91
C ASP A 74 18.65 0.01 -10.97
N LYS A 75 17.43 -0.48 -11.23
CA LYS A 75 16.22 -0.19 -10.45
C LYS A 75 15.76 -1.34 -9.57
N LEU A 76 16.41 -2.50 -9.66
CA LEU A 76 15.95 -3.74 -9.04
C LEU A 76 15.73 -3.56 -7.54
N TYR A 77 16.74 -3.07 -6.81
CA TYR A 77 16.65 -2.86 -5.37
C TYR A 77 15.46 -1.97 -4.97
N ASN A 78 15.33 -0.80 -5.60
CA ASN A 78 14.25 0.14 -5.33
C ASN A 78 12.88 -0.44 -5.66
N ARG A 79 12.78 -1.22 -6.75
CA ARG A 79 11.53 -1.86 -7.15
C ARG A 79 11.15 -2.98 -6.18
N LEU A 80 12.08 -3.81 -5.73
CA LEU A 80 11.81 -4.83 -4.72
C LEU A 80 11.40 -4.20 -3.38
N ASP A 81 12.07 -3.14 -2.93
CA ASP A 81 11.70 -2.45 -1.69
C ASP A 81 10.32 -1.77 -1.78
N LEU A 82 9.96 -1.19 -2.93
CA LEU A 82 8.63 -0.63 -3.14
C LEU A 82 7.54 -1.72 -3.05
N ASN A 83 7.76 -2.87 -3.69
CA ASN A 83 6.82 -3.99 -3.64
C ASN A 83 6.72 -4.58 -2.23
N ARG A 84 7.84 -4.69 -1.50
CA ARG A 84 7.86 -5.06 -0.08
C ARG A 84 6.99 -4.13 0.76
N LYS A 85 7.12 -2.81 0.55
CA LYS A 85 6.29 -1.79 1.23
C LYS A 85 4.81 -1.91 0.88
N ARG A 86 4.45 -2.24 -0.36
CA ARG A 86 3.04 -2.45 -0.74
C ARG A 86 2.43 -3.63 0.00
N VAL A 87 3.13 -4.77 0.07
CA VAL A 87 2.67 -5.93 0.84
C VAL A 87 2.52 -5.56 2.32
N LEU A 88 3.45 -4.82 2.91
CA LEU A 88 3.33 -4.34 4.29
C LEU A 88 2.14 -3.37 4.49
N ASN A 89 1.87 -2.50 3.52
CA ASN A 89 0.76 -1.54 3.60
C ASN A 89 -0.62 -2.19 3.59
N THR A 90 -0.73 -3.49 3.26
CA THR A 90 -1.97 -4.25 3.47
C THR A 90 -2.35 -4.37 4.96
N GLY A 91 -1.38 -4.22 5.87
CA GLY A 91 -1.54 -4.44 7.31
C GLY A 91 -1.66 -5.91 7.72
N LEU A 92 -1.65 -6.84 6.75
CA LEU A 92 -1.77 -8.29 6.98
C LEU A 92 -0.46 -8.93 7.40
N PHE A 93 0.67 -8.27 7.17
CA PHE A 93 2.02 -8.74 7.51
C PHE A 93 2.70 -7.74 8.43
N ASN A 94 3.38 -8.21 9.46
CA ASN A 94 4.21 -7.35 10.32
C ASN A 94 5.65 -7.24 9.78
N HIS A 95 6.07 -8.19 8.94
CA HIS A 95 7.39 -8.24 8.31
C HIS A 95 7.30 -8.91 6.94
N VAL A 96 8.06 -8.39 5.98
CA VAL A 96 8.15 -8.92 4.61
C VAL A 96 9.58 -8.75 4.11
N GLU A 97 10.14 -9.81 3.54
CA GLU A 97 11.42 -9.84 2.83
C GLU A 97 11.20 -10.28 1.39
N ILE A 98 11.90 -9.66 0.45
CA ILE A 98 11.90 -10.06 -0.97
C ILE A 98 13.34 -10.29 -1.40
N ASN A 99 13.64 -11.54 -1.76
CA ASN A 99 14.98 -12.00 -2.13
C ASN A 99 15.00 -12.51 -3.56
N VAL A 100 16.15 -12.38 -4.22
CA VAL A 100 16.43 -12.97 -5.54
C VAL A 100 17.24 -14.24 -5.32
N THR A 101 16.75 -15.38 -5.78
CA THR A 101 17.39 -16.70 -5.64
C THR A 101 17.49 -17.41 -6.99
N ASP A 102 18.28 -18.48 -7.06
CA ASP A 102 18.42 -19.34 -8.24
C ASP A 102 18.78 -18.58 -9.53
N TRP A 103 19.72 -17.65 -9.45
CA TRP A 103 20.15 -16.83 -10.58
C TRP A 103 20.85 -17.68 -11.66
N ASP A 104 20.24 -17.74 -12.84
CA ASP A 104 20.77 -18.33 -14.06
C ASP A 104 21.42 -17.22 -14.92
N VAL A 105 22.76 -17.23 -14.96
CA VAL A 105 23.56 -16.21 -15.67
C VAL A 105 23.39 -16.32 -17.19
N GLU A 106 23.17 -17.52 -17.74
CA GLU A 106 23.06 -17.71 -19.19
C GLU A 106 21.72 -17.19 -19.71
N LYS A 107 20.64 -17.43 -18.96
CA LYS A 107 19.28 -17.00 -19.33
C LYS A 107 18.89 -15.63 -18.78
N MET A 108 19.72 -15.08 -17.88
CA MET A 108 19.43 -13.87 -17.10
C MET A 108 18.11 -14.00 -16.34
N GLU A 109 17.87 -15.18 -15.76
CA GLU A 109 16.62 -15.55 -15.09
C GLU A 109 16.84 -15.79 -13.59
N ALA A 110 15.89 -15.44 -12.74
CA ALA A 110 15.95 -15.76 -11.32
C ALA A 110 14.56 -16.01 -10.73
N THR A 111 14.54 -16.72 -9.60
CA THR A 111 13.37 -16.84 -8.73
C THR A 111 13.31 -15.62 -7.81
N ILE A 112 12.12 -15.05 -7.62
CA ILE A 112 11.86 -14.06 -6.57
C ILE A 112 11.16 -14.77 -5.41
N VAL A 113 11.74 -14.74 -4.22
CA VAL A 113 11.15 -15.34 -3.01
C VAL A 113 10.65 -14.21 -2.12
N ILE A 114 9.35 -14.24 -1.80
CA ILE A 114 8.68 -13.31 -0.89
C ILE A 114 8.36 -14.06 0.39
N LYS A 115 9.03 -13.67 1.48
CA LYS A 115 8.83 -14.28 2.79
C LYS A 115 8.11 -13.29 3.70
N GLY A 116 6.91 -13.64 4.13
CA GLY A 116 6.09 -12.84 5.03
C GLY A 116 6.00 -13.44 6.42
N ILE A 117 5.84 -12.57 7.42
CA ILE A 117 5.35 -12.96 8.75
C ILE A 117 3.99 -12.28 8.93
N GLU A 118 2.95 -13.08 9.06
CA GLU A 118 1.58 -12.59 9.20
C GLU A 118 1.37 -11.83 10.51
N ASN A 119 0.52 -10.81 10.45
CA ASN A 119 0.08 -10.07 11.61
C ASN A 119 -0.95 -10.87 12.40
N TRP A 120 -1.16 -10.50 13.66
CA TRP A 120 -2.29 -11.05 14.41
C TRP A 120 -3.59 -10.46 13.86
N PHE A 121 -4.53 -11.30 13.41
CA PHE A 121 -5.74 -10.80 12.76
C PHE A 121 -6.85 -10.34 13.71
N TYR A 122 -6.72 -10.61 15.02
CA TYR A 122 -7.78 -10.45 16.03
C TYR A 122 -7.53 -9.23 16.92
N TYR A 123 -8.46 -8.29 16.96
CA TYR A 123 -8.34 -7.06 17.73
C TYR A 123 -9.58 -6.83 18.59
N PRO A 124 -9.58 -7.25 19.86
CA PRO A 124 -10.59 -6.87 20.83
C PRO A 124 -10.32 -5.46 21.37
N VAL A 125 -11.36 -4.62 21.37
CA VAL A 125 -11.31 -3.24 21.86
C VAL A 125 -12.44 -3.04 22.87
N PRO A 126 -12.14 -2.79 24.16
CA PRO A 126 -13.16 -2.48 25.14
C PRO A 126 -13.81 -1.13 24.82
N ILE A 127 -15.11 -1.01 25.12
CA ILE A 127 -15.90 0.21 24.90
C ILE A 127 -16.32 0.73 26.26
N LEU A 128 -15.96 1.99 26.52
CA LEU A 128 -16.41 2.79 27.66
C LEU A 128 -16.77 4.16 27.12
N GLU A 129 -18.06 4.38 26.87
CA GLU A 129 -18.58 5.59 26.27
C GLU A 129 -19.62 6.23 27.18
N LEU A 130 -19.62 7.56 27.29
CA LEU A 130 -20.67 8.30 27.98
C LEU A 130 -21.83 8.54 27.02
N GLY A 131 -23.05 8.32 27.50
CA GLY A 131 -24.26 8.72 26.78
C GLY A 131 -24.54 10.23 26.86
N ASP A 132 -23.81 10.96 27.70
CA ASP A 132 -23.89 12.41 27.86
C ASP A 132 -23.06 13.16 26.81
N ARG A 133 -23.39 14.44 26.58
CA ARG A 133 -22.62 15.29 25.65
C ARG A 133 -21.22 15.60 26.17
N SER A 134 -21.01 15.52 27.48
CA SER A 134 -19.72 15.77 28.11
C SER A 134 -19.60 15.08 29.48
N VAL A 135 -18.35 14.88 29.91
CA VAL A 135 -18.03 14.40 31.26
C VAL A 135 -18.57 15.35 32.34
N ASN A 136 -18.57 16.67 32.09
CA ASN A 136 -19.08 17.67 33.04
C ASN A 136 -20.59 17.51 33.28
N GLU A 137 -21.36 17.29 32.21
CA GLU A 137 -22.80 17.05 32.31
C GLU A 137 -23.08 15.76 33.09
N TRP A 138 -22.36 14.68 32.78
CA TRP A 138 -22.47 13.41 33.50
C TRP A 138 -22.18 13.55 35.00
N ILE A 139 -21.12 14.27 35.40
CA ILE A 139 -20.73 14.42 36.80
C ILE A 139 -21.67 15.39 37.54
N TYR A 140 -21.87 16.60 37.03
CA TYR A 140 -22.52 17.67 37.77
C TYR A 140 -24.04 17.67 37.65
N GLN A 141 -24.60 17.22 36.52
CA GLN A 141 -26.06 17.19 36.32
C GLN A 141 -26.65 15.80 36.61
N HIS A 142 -25.89 14.75 36.32
CA HIS A 142 -26.35 13.37 36.48
C HIS A 142 -25.63 12.60 37.60
N GLY A 143 -24.82 13.26 38.42
CA GLY A 143 -24.23 12.67 39.62
C GLY A 143 -23.30 11.48 39.35
N ALA A 144 -22.65 11.47 38.19
CA ALA A 144 -21.82 10.36 37.70
C ALA A 144 -22.59 9.02 37.65
N ALA A 145 -23.89 9.06 37.31
CA ALA A 145 -24.73 7.87 37.32
C ALA A 145 -24.26 6.82 36.29
N LEU A 146 -24.02 5.59 36.77
CA LEU A 146 -23.49 4.50 35.95
C LEU A 146 -24.46 4.02 34.86
N ASN A 147 -25.76 4.27 35.03
CA ASN A 147 -26.78 3.98 34.00
C ASN A 147 -26.62 4.84 32.73
N ARG A 148 -25.77 5.87 32.78
CA ARG A 148 -25.40 6.73 31.64
C ARG A 148 -24.13 6.30 30.91
N LEU A 149 -23.46 5.25 31.38
CA LEU A 149 -22.29 4.67 30.72
C LEU A 149 -22.70 3.54 29.78
N ASN A 150 -22.13 3.53 28.59
CA ASN A 150 -22.13 2.41 27.65
C ASN A 150 -20.87 1.59 27.86
N ILE A 151 -21.06 0.33 28.23
CA ILE A 151 -19.99 -0.63 28.47
C ILE A 151 -20.13 -1.76 27.47
N GLY A 152 -19.04 -2.12 26.81
CA GLY A 152 -19.06 -3.17 25.81
C GLY A 152 -17.71 -3.54 25.25
N ILE A 153 -17.75 -4.20 24.10
CA ILE A 153 -16.59 -4.66 23.36
C ILE A 153 -16.85 -4.57 21.86
N SER A 154 -15.84 -4.13 21.12
CA SER A 154 -15.75 -4.27 19.67
C SER A 154 -14.68 -5.30 19.37
N PHE A 155 -15.01 -6.31 18.58
CA PHE A 155 -14.08 -7.31 18.09
C PHE A 155 -13.90 -7.14 16.59
N MET A 156 -12.65 -7.08 16.12
CA MET A 156 -12.32 -6.99 14.70
C MET A 156 -11.45 -8.16 14.28
N HIS A 157 -11.78 -8.76 13.14
CA HIS A 157 -10.96 -9.69 12.40
C HIS A 157 -10.61 -9.10 11.03
N ILE A 158 -9.34 -8.82 10.74
CA ILE A 158 -8.95 -8.07 9.52
C ILE A 158 -8.76 -8.92 8.26
N ASN A 159 -8.87 -10.25 8.37
CA ASN A 159 -8.64 -11.17 7.24
C ASN A 159 -9.54 -12.43 7.28
N LEU A 160 -10.82 -12.34 7.62
CA LEU A 160 -11.67 -13.47 8.07
C LEU A 160 -11.64 -14.74 7.18
N THR A 161 -11.42 -14.62 5.88
CA THR A 161 -11.38 -15.77 4.96
C THR A 161 -10.02 -15.94 4.26
N GLY A 162 -9.02 -15.15 4.66
CA GLY A 162 -7.71 -15.08 4.00
C GLY A 162 -7.69 -14.20 2.75
N ASN A 163 -8.78 -13.47 2.46
CA ASN A 163 -8.93 -12.63 1.27
C ASN A 163 -8.83 -11.11 1.57
N ALA A 164 -8.14 -10.74 2.65
CA ALA A 164 -8.09 -9.38 3.19
C ALA A 164 -9.47 -8.82 3.59
N ASP A 165 -10.43 -9.70 3.89
CA ASP A 165 -11.79 -9.35 4.26
C ASP A 165 -11.92 -9.08 5.77
N LYS A 166 -12.65 -8.02 6.12
CA LYS A 166 -12.75 -7.53 7.49
C LYS A 166 -14.11 -7.81 8.08
N LEU A 167 -14.14 -8.45 9.24
CA LEU A 167 -15.32 -8.60 10.08
C LEU A 167 -15.16 -7.72 11.32
N LYS A 168 -16.18 -6.95 11.68
CA LYS A 168 -16.25 -6.24 12.95
C LYS A 168 -17.59 -6.54 13.61
N LEU A 169 -17.52 -6.91 14.89
CA LEU A 169 -18.68 -7.15 15.73
C LEU A 169 -18.62 -6.20 16.92
N THR A 170 -19.66 -5.40 17.11
CA THR A 170 -19.73 -4.43 18.21
C THR A 170 -20.92 -4.76 19.09
N PHE A 171 -20.67 -4.94 20.38
CA PHE A 171 -21.70 -5.17 21.39
C PHE A 171 -21.46 -4.21 22.55
N HIS A 172 -22.41 -3.31 22.83
CA HIS A 172 -22.37 -2.52 24.05
C HIS A 172 -23.77 -2.32 24.63
N ARG A 173 -23.83 -2.09 25.94
CA ARG A 173 -25.07 -1.85 26.68
C ARG A 173 -24.85 -0.78 27.74
N GLY A 174 -25.92 -0.08 28.13
CA GLY A 174 -25.84 1.02 29.06
C GLY A 174 -26.97 2.01 28.85
N PHE A 175 -26.59 3.27 28.67
CA PHE A 175 -27.49 4.33 28.19
C PHE A 175 -28.12 3.95 26.84
N THR A 176 -27.32 3.38 25.96
CA THR A 176 -27.69 2.84 24.66
C THR A 176 -27.29 1.36 24.60
N GLN A 177 -28.14 0.56 23.97
CA GLN A 177 -27.82 -0.83 23.66
C GLN A 177 -27.62 -0.95 22.16
N LYS A 178 -26.44 -1.43 21.76
CA LYS A 178 -26.02 -1.56 20.37
C LYS A 178 -25.49 -2.96 20.08
N TYR A 179 -25.97 -3.53 18.99
CA TYR A 179 -25.42 -4.71 18.34
C TYR A 179 -25.18 -4.39 16.87
N GLU A 180 -23.94 -4.47 16.44
CA GLU A 180 -23.56 -4.17 15.06
C GLU A 180 -22.63 -5.25 14.52
N LEU A 181 -22.89 -5.67 13.29
CA LEU A 181 -22.01 -6.52 12.51
C LEU A 181 -21.71 -5.79 11.21
N ASP A 182 -20.42 -5.61 10.95
CA ASP A 182 -19.88 -5.11 9.70
C ASP A 182 -19.05 -6.21 9.05
N TYR A 183 -19.31 -6.49 7.77
CA TYR A 183 -18.48 -7.36 6.96
C TYR A 183 -18.09 -6.66 5.66
N TYR A 184 -16.80 -6.51 5.43
CA TYR A 184 -16.23 -5.90 4.24
C TYR A 184 -15.44 -6.93 3.46
N PHE A 185 -15.87 -7.19 2.24
CA PHE A 185 -15.20 -8.09 1.31
C PHE A 185 -14.59 -7.25 0.17
N PRO A 186 -13.26 -7.05 0.12
CA PRO A 186 -12.67 -6.05 -0.75
C PRO A 186 -12.72 -6.39 -2.25
N TYR A 187 -12.78 -7.68 -2.61
CA TYR A 187 -12.49 -8.15 -3.97
C TYR A 187 -13.55 -9.13 -4.49
N LEU A 188 -14.69 -8.62 -4.95
CA LEU A 188 -15.76 -9.43 -5.54
C LEU A 188 -15.48 -9.88 -6.98
N ASP A 189 -14.74 -9.06 -7.74
CA ASP A 189 -14.45 -9.30 -9.15
C ASP A 189 -12.99 -9.74 -9.34
N GLY A 190 -12.73 -10.49 -10.41
CA GLY A 190 -11.37 -10.91 -10.77
C GLY A 190 -10.46 -9.76 -11.24
N LYS A 191 -11.02 -8.58 -11.53
CA LYS A 191 -10.25 -7.34 -11.78
C LYS A 191 -10.00 -6.55 -10.49
N HIS A 192 -10.60 -6.99 -9.37
CA HIS A 192 -10.39 -6.48 -8.03
C HIS A 192 -10.66 -4.97 -7.89
N THR A 193 -11.67 -4.49 -8.61
CA THR A 193 -12.14 -3.10 -8.60
C THR A 193 -13.43 -2.91 -7.79
N LEU A 194 -14.12 -4.01 -7.48
CA LEU A 194 -15.39 -4.01 -6.77
C LEU A 194 -15.24 -4.69 -5.41
N GLY A 195 -15.71 -4.01 -4.37
CA GLY A 195 -15.88 -4.56 -3.03
C GLY A 195 -17.35 -4.70 -2.67
N ALA A 196 -17.65 -5.57 -1.71
CA ALA A 196 -18.94 -5.66 -1.04
C ALA A 196 -18.80 -5.22 0.42
N PHE A 197 -19.88 -4.64 0.92
CA PHE A 197 -20.04 -4.33 2.32
C PHE A 197 -21.42 -4.77 2.78
N PHE A 198 -21.47 -5.44 3.92
CA PHE A 198 -22.69 -5.84 4.60
C PHE A 198 -22.67 -5.28 6.01
N ASN A 199 -23.74 -4.59 6.40
CA ASN A 199 -23.92 -4.09 7.75
C ASN A 199 -25.30 -4.47 8.26
N THR A 200 -25.35 -4.87 9.53
CA THR A 200 -26.58 -4.97 10.29
C THR A 200 -26.40 -4.27 11.62
N LEU A 201 -27.37 -3.44 11.98
CA LEU A 201 -27.32 -2.56 13.14
C LEU A 201 -28.64 -2.64 13.90
N TYR A 202 -28.55 -2.98 15.19
CA TYR A 202 -29.64 -2.84 16.16
C TYR A 202 -29.20 -1.84 17.22
N VAL A 203 -29.99 -0.78 17.41
CA VAL A 203 -29.77 0.23 18.44
C VAL A 203 -31.08 0.50 19.16
N THR A 204 -31.05 0.49 20.48
CA THR A 204 -32.16 0.94 21.32
C THR A 204 -31.67 1.84 22.43
N HIS A 205 -32.51 2.81 22.80
CA HIS A 205 -32.27 3.71 23.93
C HIS A 205 -33.16 3.27 25.08
N ASN A 206 -32.60 3.12 26.28
CA ASN A 206 -33.40 2.76 27.44
C ASN A 206 -34.20 3.96 27.98
N ASN A 207 -33.79 5.17 27.64
CA ASN A 207 -34.42 6.42 28.06
C ASN A 207 -34.74 7.26 26.81
N LEU A 208 -36.01 7.32 26.42
CA LEU A 208 -36.47 8.20 25.36
C LEU A 208 -36.85 9.54 25.97
N GLU A 209 -36.11 10.58 25.63
CA GLU A 209 -36.43 11.96 26.02
C GLU A 209 -37.80 12.33 25.47
N TYR A 210 -38.76 12.58 26.36
CA TYR A 210 -40.13 12.89 25.92
C TYR A 210 -40.43 14.39 25.95
N ILE A 211 -39.69 15.19 26.74
CA ILE A 211 -39.88 16.64 26.87
C ILE A 211 -38.57 17.33 27.29
N THR A 212 -38.37 18.57 26.80
CA THR A 212 -37.34 19.49 27.30
C THR A 212 -38.01 20.54 28.20
N ARG A 213 -37.56 20.67 29.45
CA ARG A 213 -37.99 21.75 30.38
C ARG A 213 -36.77 22.52 30.85
N GLU A 214 -36.83 23.84 30.78
CA GLU A 214 -35.76 24.73 31.28
C GLU A 214 -34.36 24.34 30.76
N ASN A 215 -34.27 23.97 29.48
CA ASN A 215 -33.04 23.52 28.83
C ASN A 215 -32.44 22.20 29.40
N GLN A 216 -33.20 21.45 30.19
CA GLN A 216 -32.87 20.12 30.67
C GLN A 216 -33.75 19.06 29.99
N LEU A 217 -33.14 17.92 29.70
CA LEU A 217 -33.79 16.76 29.10
C LEU A 217 -34.47 15.95 30.19
N VAL A 218 -35.77 15.70 30.02
CA VAL A 218 -36.55 14.87 30.94
C VAL A 218 -36.72 13.49 30.29
N PHE A 219 -36.28 12.47 31.03
CA PHE A 219 -36.26 11.06 30.64
C PHE A 219 -37.43 10.31 31.26
#